data_AF-A0A7J2ZCU9-F1
#
_entry.id   AF-A0A7J2ZCU9-F1
#
_cell.length_a   1.000
_cell.length_b   1.000
_cell.length_c   1.000
_cell.angle_alpha   90.00
_cell.angle_beta   90.00
_cell.angle_gamma   90.00
#
_symmetry.space_group_name_H-M   'P 1'
#
loop_
_entity.id
_entity.type
_entity.pdbx_description
1 polymer ?
#
loop_
_entity_poly.entity_id
_entity_poly.type
_entity_poly.pdbx_seq_one_letter_code
_entity_poly.pdbx_strand_id
1 'polypeptide(L)'
;MLEIDLPKRLDAFADAMRLGALQLVARHLLRAGVFRASLDIDDPHNVSVERMIDGVRSAVAARPRLQDFLRKYWGVVVEQAAYVSPENVLPKRIHGRGRWRETFGGYLDRSLDAAEKMLEQLEALEKRLPAWKSLVRGADVPRVEPIMDYHDSRK
;
A
#
# COMPACT_ATOMS: atom_id res chain seq x y z
N MET A 1 -17.99 -27.31 16.55
CA MET A 1 -16.56 -27.10 16.18
C MET A 1 -16.28 -25.73 15.51
N LEU A 2 -17.19 -24.76 15.57
CA LEU A 2 -17.00 -23.40 15.02
C LEU A 2 -16.42 -22.40 16.06
N GLU A 3 -16.75 -22.58 17.34
CA GLU A 3 -16.33 -21.69 18.44
C GLU A 3 -14.81 -21.73 18.73
N ILE A 4 -14.15 -22.87 18.46
CA ILE A 4 -12.70 -23.03 18.64
C ILE A 4 -11.91 -22.33 17.51
N ASP A 5 -12.56 -22.05 16.37
CA ASP A 5 -11.91 -21.56 15.14
C ASP A 5 -12.04 -20.04 14.95
N LEU A 6 -13.00 -19.39 15.62
CA LEU A 6 -13.26 -17.96 15.46
C LEU A 6 -12.07 -17.06 15.90
N PRO A 7 -11.41 -17.29 17.05
CA PRO A 7 -10.25 -16.49 17.44
C PRO A 7 -9.11 -16.59 16.43
N LYS A 8 -8.86 -17.80 15.91
CA LYS A 8 -7.83 -18.05 14.89
C LYS A 8 -8.16 -17.37 13.57
N ARG A 9 -9.43 -17.39 13.15
CA ARG A 9 -9.90 -16.67 11.95
C ARG A 9 -9.75 -15.17 12.08
N LEU A 10 -9.99 -14.61 13.27
CA LEU A 10 -9.81 -13.18 13.52
C LEU A 10 -8.34 -12.78 13.53
N ASP A 11 -7.46 -13.62 14.07
CA ASP A 11 -6.02 -13.39 14.00
C ASP A 11 -5.56 -13.43 12.52
N ALA A 12 -5.97 -14.43 11.75
CA ALA A 12 -5.65 -14.51 10.32
C ALA A 12 -6.20 -13.33 9.51
N PHE A 13 -7.43 -12.88 9.82
CA PHE A 13 -8.01 -11.69 9.19
C PHE A 13 -7.23 -10.41 9.54
N ALA A 14 -6.87 -10.23 10.81
CA ALA A 14 -6.07 -9.10 11.26
C ALA A 14 -4.70 -9.05 10.57
N ASP A 15 -4.03 -10.20 10.45
CA ASP A 15 -2.74 -10.33 9.80
C ASP A 15 -2.85 -10.05 8.29
N ALA A 16 -3.91 -10.54 7.63
CA ALA A 16 -4.18 -10.26 6.22
C ALA A 16 -4.46 -8.76 5.98
N MET A 17 -5.24 -8.12 6.84
CA MET A 17 -5.52 -6.68 6.77
C MET A 17 -4.24 -5.86 6.96
N ARG A 18 -3.41 -6.23 7.93
CA ARG A 18 -2.12 -5.60 8.17
C ARG A 18 -1.21 -5.73 6.94
N LEU A 19 -1.06 -6.94 6.41
CA LEU A 19 -0.25 -7.20 5.24
C LEU A 19 -0.75 -6.40 4.02
N GLY A 20 -2.05 -6.39 3.77
CA GLY A 20 -2.64 -5.61 2.68
C GLY A 20 -2.35 -4.11 2.80
N ALA A 21 -2.45 -3.55 4.01
CA ALA A 21 -2.09 -2.15 4.25
C ALA A 21 -0.60 -1.87 4.02
N LEU A 22 0.30 -2.75 4.50
CA LEU A 22 1.74 -2.65 4.23
C LEU A 22 2.05 -2.68 2.73
N GLN A 23 1.39 -3.57 1.98
CA GLN A 23 1.54 -3.67 0.53
C GLN A 23 1.04 -2.41 -0.19
N LEU A 24 -0.04 -1.78 0.29
CA LEU A 24 -0.52 -0.51 -0.29
C LEU A 24 0.48 0.63 -0.07
N VAL A 25 1.02 0.78 1.14
CA VAL A 25 2.08 1.76 1.43
C VAL A 25 3.28 1.50 0.50
N ALA A 26 3.73 0.25 0.40
CA ALA A 26 4.82 -0.16 -0.48
C ALA A 26 4.58 0.23 -1.94
N ARG A 27 3.37 0.01 -2.49
CA ARG A 27 3.04 0.40 -3.88
C ARG A 27 3.08 1.90 -4.09
N HIS A 28 2.61 2.70 -3.14
CA HIS A 28 2.72 4.16 -3.21
C HIS A 28 4.18 4.63 -3.16
N LEU A 29 5.01 4.00 -2.34
CA LEU A 29 6.44 4.28 -2.29
C LEU A 29 7.16 3.91 -3.59
N LEU A 30 6.81 2.78 -4.21
CA LEU A 30 7.35 2.40 -5.52
C LEU A 30 6.96 3.41 -6.62
N ARG A 31 5.70 3.88 -6.62
CA ARG A 31 5.27 4.96 -7.53
C ARG A 31 6.07 6.24 -7.32
N ALA A 32 6.31 6.63 -6.07
CA ALA A 32 7.21 7.74 -5.74
C ALA A 32 8.63 7.48 -6.27
N GLY A 33 9.15 6.26 -6.12
CA GLY A 33 10.43 5.84 -6.67
C GLY A 33 10.51 5.99 -8.20
N VAL A 34 9.44 5.66 -8.94
CA VAL A 34 9.36 5.88 -10.39
C VAL A 34 9.54 7.36 -10.73
N PHE A 35 8.76 8.25 -10.11
CA PHE A 35 8.85 9.68 -10.38
C PHE A 35 10.21 10.25 -9.97
N ARG A 36 10.79 9.79 -8.86
CA ARG A 36 12.12 10.19 -8.43
C ARG A 36 13.19 9.77 -9.44
N ALA A 37 13.15 8.51 -9.89
CA ALA A 37 14.08 7.99 -10.89
C ALA A 37 13.97 8.74 -12.23
N SER A 38 12.75 9.04 -12.68
CA SER A 38 12.51 9.85 -13.88
C SER A 38 13.11 11.27 -13.77
N LEU A 39 13.08 11.87 -12.58
CA LEU A 39 13.67 13.18 -12.34
C LEU A 39 15.21 13.13 -12.32
N ASP A 40 15.80 12.00 -11.97
CA ASP A 40 17.26 11.83 -11.86
C ASP A 40 17.94 11.50 -13.21
N ILE A 41 17.22 10.95 -14.19
CA ILE A 41 17.81 10.42 -15.46
C ILE A 41 17.68 11.41 -16.64
N ASP A 42 16.98 12.54 -16.49
CA ASP A 42 16.67 13.49 -17.59
C ASP A 42 15.95 12.89 -18.82
N ASP A 43 15.67 11.59 -18.83
CA ASP A 43 14.73 10.89 -19.69
C ASP A 43 13.55 10.38 -18.83
N PRO A 44 12.38 11.04 -18.89
CA PRO A 44 11.28 10.75 -17.98
C PRO A 44 10.63 9.37 -18.22
N HIS A 45 10.85 8.73 -19.37
CA HIS A 45 10.20 7.47 -19.75
C HIS A 45 11.09 6.23 -19.62
N ASN A 46 12.39 6.41 -19.44
CA ASN A 46 13.35 5.30 -19.40
C ASN A 46 13.74 4.92 -17.97
N VAL A 47 12.76 4.46 -17.19
CA VAL A 47 12.96 4.03 -15.80
C VAL A 47 12.89 2.51 -15.71
N SER A 48 14.01 1.87 -15.40
CA SER A 48 14.08 0.45 -15.05
C SER A 48 13.51 0.18 -13.65
N VAL A 49 13.13 -1.07 -13.38
CA VAL A 49 12.66 -1.51 -12.04
C VAL A 49 13.71 -1.29 -10.96
N GLU A 50 14.98 -1.54 -11.26
CA GLU A 50 16.10 -1.32 -10.33
C GLU A 50 16.20 0.15 -9.91
N ARG A 51 16.15 1.06 -10.89
CA ARG A 51 16.13 2.51 -10.66
C ARG A 51 14.91 2.98 -9.89
N MET A 52 13.74 2.41 -10.13
CA MET A 52 12.56 2.68 -9.31
C MET A 52 12.81 2.33 -7.85
N ILE A 53 13.34 1.13 -7.57
CA ILE A 53 13.63 0.65 -6.21
C ILE A 53 14.66 1.57 -5.53
N ASP A 54 15.76 1.91 -6.23
CA ASP A 54 16.77 2.84 -5.72
C ASP A 54 16.18 4.22 -5.44
N GLY A 55 15.31 4.68 -6.35
CA GLY A 55 14.59 5.95 -6.25
C GLY A 55 13.73 6.06 -4.99
N VAL A 56 13.21 4.94 -4.46
CA VAL A 56 12.38 4.95 -3.24
C VAL A 56 13.15 5.50 -2.04
N ARG A 57 14.41 5.09 -1.85
CA ARG A 57 15.22 5.53 -0.70
C ARG A 57 15.50 7.03 -0.76
N SER A 58 15.82 7.52 -1.95
CA SER A 58 16.04 8.95 -2.20
C SER A 58 14.74 9.76 -2.05
N ALA A 59 13.61 9.22 -2.50
CA ALA A 59 12.31 9.88 -2.43
C ALA A 59 11.86 10.15 -0.98
N VAL A 60 12.14 9.24 -0.05
CA VAL A 60 11.73 9.38 1.35
C VAL A 60 12.75 10.11 2.23
N ALA A 61 13.86 10.62 1.66
CA ALA A 61 14.96 11.21 2.43
C ALA A 61 14.53 12.38 3.35
N ALA A 62 13.45 13.08 3.01
CA ALA A 62 12.87 14.16 3.81
C ALA A 62 11.64 13.75 4.65
N ARG A 63 11.28 12.46 4.70
CA ARG A 63 10.05 11.96 5.34
C ARG A 63 10.40 10.88 6.41
N PRO A 64 10.67 11.28 7.67
CA PRO A 64 11.18 10.36 8.70
C PRO A 64 10.28 9.13 8.95
N ARG A 65 8.95 9.30 8.94
CA ARG A 65 8.01 8.18 9.14
C ARG A 65 8.10 7.13 8.04
N LEU A 66 8.24 7.56 6.79
CA LEU A 66 8.42 6.66 5.65
C LEU A 66 9.80 5.99 5.66
N GLN A 67 10.84 6.66 6.17
CA GLN A 67 12.15 6.01 6.39
C GLN A 67 12.06 4.89 7.41
N ASP A 68 11.36 5.14 8.53
CA ASP A 68 11.12 4.12 9.55
C ASP A 68 10.36 2.92 9.00
N PHE A 69 9.35 3.19 8.16
CA PHE A 69 8.64 2.16 7.42
C PHE A 69 9.59 1.34 6.52
N LEU A 70 10.40 2.00 5.69
CA LEU A 70 11.34 1.31 4.79
C LEU A 70 12.32 0.44 5.57
N ARG A 71 12.85 0.92 6.70
CA ARG A 71 13.77 0.14 7.53
C ARG A 71 13.15 -1.15 8.04
N LYS A 72 11.87 -1.13 8.41
CA LYS A 72 11.14 -2.28 8.97
C LYS A 72 10.60 -3.23 7.90
N TYR A 73 10.19 -2.70 6.74
CA TYR A 73 9.41 -3.42 5.75
C TYR A 73 10.02 -3.37 4.34
N TRP A 74 11.34 -3.19 4.23
CA TRP A 74 12.04 -3.16 2.93
C TRP A 74 11.73 -4.39 2.07
N GLY A 75 11.70 -5.59 2.67
CA GLY A 75 11.36 -6.82 1.95
C GLY A 75 9.99 -6.75 1.26
N VAL A 76 8.97 -6.24 1.96
CA VAL A 76 7.63 -6.05 1.40
C VAL A 76 7.66 -5.05 0.23
N VAL A 77 8.45 -3.98 0.33
CA VAL A 77 8.60 -3.00 -0.76
C VAL A 77 9.20 -3.65 -2.01
N VAL A 78 10.26 -4.43 -1.84
CA VAL A 78 10.92 -5.13 -2.97
C VAL A 78 9.98 -6.17 -3.59
N GLU A 79 9.26 -6.95 -2.78
CA GLU A 79 8.27 -7.91 -3.28
C GLU A 79 7.15 -7.24 -4.08
N GLN A 80 6.74 -6.04 -3.68
CA GLN A 80 5.70 -5.30 -4.40
C GLN A 80 6.19 -4.72 -5.74
N ALA A 81 7.51 -4.69 -6.02
CA ALA A 81 8.04 -4.19 -7.29
C ALA A 81 7.53 -4.99 -8.49
N ALA A 82 7.27 -6.29 -8.32
CA ALA A 82 6.72 -7.14 -9.38
C ALA A 82 5.32 -6.70 -9.85
N TYR A 83 4.59 -5.93 -9.03
CA TYR A 83 3.23 -5.47 -9.30
C TYR A 83 3.16 -4.00 -9.74
N VAL A 84 4.29 -3.28 -9.74
CA VAL A 84 4.36 -1.87 -10.12
C VAL A 84 5.31 -1.71 -11.29
N SER A 85 4.76 -1.58 -12.49
CA SER A 85 5.55 -1.28 -13.70
C SER A 85 5.71 0.23 -13.87
N PRO A 86 6.94 0.74 -14.05
CA PRO A 86 7.21 2.16 -14.33
C PRO A 86 6.40 2.72 -15.51
N GLU A 87 6.24 1.94 -16.58
CA GLU A 87 5.48 2.32 -17.77
C GLU A 87 3.99 2.61 -17.49
N ASN A 88 3.42 1.92 -16.50
CA ASN A 88 2.02 2.10 -16.10
C ASN A 88 1.83 3.29 -15.14
N VAL A 89 2.89 3.71 -14.46
CA VAL A 89 2.87 4.82 -13.50
C VAL A 89 3.10 6.14 -14.20
N LEU A 90 3.96 6.15 -15.21
CA LEU A 90 4.33 7.36 -15.93
C LEU A 90 3.22 7.82 -16.88
N PRO A 91 2.95 9.13 -16.96
CA PRO A 91 1.93 9.65 -17.87
C PRO A 91 2.37 9.43 -19.33
N LYS A 92 1.50 8.86 -20.17
CA LYS A 92 1.80 8.55 -21.58
C LYS A 92 2.15 9.78 -22.46
N ARG A 93 1.79 10.99 -22.02
CA ARG A 93 2.09 12.24 -22.73
C ARG A 93 2.49 13.31 -21.73
N ILE A 94 3.67 13.90 -21.96
CA ILE A 94 4.17 15.03 -21.19
C ILE A 94 3.94 16.30 -22.01
N HIS A 95 3.00 17.13 -21.56
CA HIS A 95 2.72 18.41 -22.23
C HIS A 95 3.73 19.46 -21.75
N GLY A 96 4.66 19.84 -22.62
CA GLY A 96 5.64 20.90 -22.37
C GLY A 96 6.94 20.40 -21.74
N ARG A 97 7.98 20.28 -22.57
CA ARG A 97 9.35 19.87 -22.22
C ARG A 97 10.02 20.74 -21.14
N GLY A 98 9.45 21.91 -20.81
CA GLY A 98 9.94 22.79 -19.74
C GLY A 98 9.26 22.61 -18.37
N ARG A 99 8.08 21.97 -18.29
CA ARG A 99 7.29 21.85 -17.03
C ARG A 99 7.13 20.43 -16.52
N TRP A 100 7.77 19.46 -17.16
CA TRP A 100 7.67 18.05 -16.77
C TRP A 100 8.27 17.77 -15.40
N ARG A 101 9.39 18.44 -15.05
CA ARG A 101 10.03 18.29 -13.74
C ARG A 101 9.10 18.72 -12.61
N GLU A 102 8.42 19.85 -12.76
CA GLU A 102 7.42 20.34 -11.80
C GLU A 102 6.24 19.37 -11.69
N THR A 103 5.73 18.92 -12.84
CA THR A 103 4.63 17.95 -12.89
C THR A 103 4.98 16.64 -12.18
N PHE A 104 6.17 16.10 -12.43
CA PHE A 104 6.64 14.85 -11.83
C PHE A 104 6.97 15.02 -10.35
N GLY A 105 7.52 16.17 -9.95
CA GLY A 105 7.65 16.55 -8.54
C GLY A 105 6.30 16.55 -7.83
N GLY A 106 5.28 17.14 -8.44
CA GLY A 106 3.92 17.12 -7.87
C GLY A 106 3.28 15.72 -7.82
N TYR A 107 3.67 14.79 -8.69
CA TYR A 107 3.24 13.38 -8.58
C TYR A 107 4.01 12.59 -7.53
N LEU A 108 5.31 12.88 -7.39
CA LEU A 108 6.17 12.36 -6.34
C LEU A 108 5.60 12.72 -4.97
N ASP A 109 5.35 14.01 -4.72
CA ASP A 109 4.83 14.50 -3.44
C ASP A 109 3.47 13.87 -3.11
N ARG A 110 2.53 13.85 -4.07
CA ARG A 110 1.22 13.20 -3.89
C ARG A 110 1.33 11.71 -3.58
N SER A 111 2.30 11.02 -4.16
CA SER A 111 2.52 9.60 -3.89
C SER A 111 3.08 9.38 -2.47
N LEU A 112 3.97 10.26 -2.01
CA LEU A 112 4.50 10.23 -0.64
C LEU A 112 3.43 10.57 0.39
N ASP A 113 2.61 11.61 0.16
CA ASP A 113 1.52 11.98 1.05
C ASP A 113 0.47 10.85 1.15
N ALA A 114 0.17 10.17 0.02
CA ALA A 114 -0.70 9.01 0.02
C ALA A 114 -0.09 7.85 0.82
N ALA A 115 1.22 7.61 0.73
CA ALA A 115 1.91 6.60 1.52
C ALA A 115 1.81 6.91 3.03
N GLU A 116 2.01 8.16 3.43
CA GLU A 116 1.88 8.57 4.83
C GLU A 116 0.44 8.42 5.34
N LYS A 117 -0.55 8.81 4.54
CA LYS A 117 -1.96 8.63 4.89
C LYS A 117 -2.32 7.15 5.07
N MET A 118 -1.81 6.26 4.22
CA MET A 118 -2.02 4.82 4.35
C MET A 118 -1.31 4.26 5.60
N LEU A 119 -0.12 4.77 5.92
CA LEU A 119 0.60 4.41 7.14
C LEU A 119 -0.18 4.83 8.40
N GLU A 120 -0.77 6.02 8.42
CA GLU A 120 -1.64 6.46 9.51
C GLU A 120 -2.86 5.57 9.69
N GLN A 121 -3.48 5.16 8.59
CA GLN A 121 -4.60 4.23 8.63
C GLN A 121 -4.19 2.86 9.17
N LEU A 122 -2.99 2.37 8.80
CA LEU A 122 -2.43 1.15 9.35
C LEU A 122 -2.20 1.27 10.86
N GLU A 123 -1.56 2.34 11.32
CA GLU A 123 -1.33 2.58 12.75
C GLU A 123 -2.65 2.67 13.53
N ALA A 124 -3.67 3.33 12.95
CA ALA A 124 -5.00 3.42 13.55
C ALA A 124 -5.69 2.04 13.62
N LEU A 125 -5.54 1.21 12.57
CA LEU A 125 -6.05 -0.15 12.55
C LEU A 125 -5.34 -1.04 13.58
N GLU A 126 -4.00 -0.96 13.67
CA GLU A 126 -3.20 -1.67 14.67
C GLU A 126 -3.59 -1.30 16.11
N LYS A 127 -3.92 -0.03 16.38
CA LYS A 127 -4.42 0.41 17.70
C LYS A 127 -5.81 -0.12 18.03
N ARG A 128 -6.66 -0.34 17.02
CA ARG A 128 -8.05 -0.79 17.20
C ARG A 128 -8.21 -2.31 17.25
N LEU A 129 -7.28 -3.05 16.63
CA LEU A 129 -7.28 -4.51 16.59
C LEU A 129 -7.39 -5.17 17.99
N PRO A 130 -6.67 -4.73 19.04
CA PRO A 130 -6.81 -5.28 20.38
C PRO A 130 -8.23 -5.13 20.96
N ALA A 131 -8.88 -3.98 20.72
CA ALA A 131 -10.25 -3.74 21.20
C ALA A 131 -11.25 -4.68 20.52
N TRP A 132 -11.08 -4.94 19.22
CA TRP A 132 -11.90 -5.90 18.49
C TRP A 132 -11.68 -7.33 18.98
N LYS A 133 -10.43 -7.72 19.27
CA LYS A 133 -10.12 -9.03 19.88
C LYS A 133 -10.79 -9.18 21.26
N SER A 134 -10.81 -8.11 22.06
CA SER A 134 -11.47 -8.13 23.38
C SER A 134 -12.99 -8.23 23.27
N LEU A 135 -13.61 -7.53 22.33
CA LEU A 135 -15.05 -7.58 22.10
C LEU A 135 -15.51 -8.96 21.64
N VAL A 136 -14.78 -9.62 20.72
CA VAL A 136 -15.17 -10.96 20.26
C VAL A 136 -14.89 -12.05 21.29
N ARG A 137 -13.92 -11.86 22.20
CA ARG A 137 -13.72 -12.77 23.34
C ARG A 137 -14.79 -12.62 24.42
N GLY A 138 -15.41 -11.44 24.55
CA GLY A 138 -16.46 -11.14 25.52
C GLY A 138 -17.89 -11.31 25.01
N ALA A 139 -18.09 -11.27 23.68
CA ALA A 139 -19.37 -11.52 23.05
C ALA A 139 -19.51 -13.00 22.73
N ASP A 140 -20.48 -13.66 23.36
CA ASP A 140 -21.02 -14.93 22.89
C ASP A 140 -21.31 -14.77 21.39
N VAL A 141 -20.63 -15.57 20.57
CA VAL A 141 -20.51 -15.37 19.12
C VAL A 141 -21.91 -15.25 18.51
N PRO A 142 -22.32 -14.09 17.96
CA PRO A 142 -23.59 -14.05 17.24
C PRO A 142 -23.46 -14.99 16.05
N ARG A 143 -24.35 -16.00 15.99
CA ARG A 143 -24.45 -16.93 14.86
C ARG A 143 -24.51 -16.11 13.58
N VAL A 144 -23.47 -16.21 12.77
CA VAL A 144 -23.52 -15.74 11.38
C VAL A 144 -24.42 -16.73 10.66
N GLU A 145 -25.71 -16.43 10.61
CA GLU A 145 -26.62 -17.13 9.72
C GLU A 145 -26.28 -16.70 8.29
N PRO A 146 -25.87 -17.63 7.41
CA PRO A 146 -25.64 -17.29 6.02
C PRO A 146 -26.97 -16.87 5.40
N ILE A 147 -27.12 -15.58 5.12
CA ILE A 147 -28.19 -15.09 4.25
C ILE A 147 -27.82 -15.57 2.84
N MET A 148 -28.34 -16.72 2.43
CA MET A 148 -28.28 -17.14 1.04
C MET A 148 -29.20 -16.24 0.23
N ASP A 149 -28.61 -15.42 -0.63
CA ASP A 149 -29.33 -14.65 -1.63
C ASP A 149 -29.80 -15.59 -2.74
N TYR A 150 -31.08 -15.96 -2.71
CA TYR A 150 -31.72 -16.83 -3.70
C TYR A 150 -32.18 -15.96 -4.88
N HIS A 151 -31.24 -15.48 -5.68
CA HIS A 151 -31.56 -14.82 -6.94
C HIS A 151 -31.59 -15.84 -8.09
N ASP A 152 -32.81 -16.24 -8.42
CA ASP A 152 -33.32 -16.69 -9.73
C ASP A 152 -32.34 -17.42 -10.67
N SER A 153 -32.42 -18.75 -10.65
CA SER A 153 -32.11 -19.57 -11.83
C SER A 153 -33.31 -20.45 -12.18
N ARG A 154 -34.39 -19.82 -12.68
CA ARG A 154 -35.31 -20.48 -13.60
C ARG A 154 -35.09 -19.92 -14.99
N LYS A 155 -34.45 -20.72 -15.84
CA LYS A 155 -34.82 -20.93 -17.25
C LYS A 155 -34.27 -22.26 -17.71
#